data_AF-A0A2R4WDN6-F1
#
_entry.id   AF-A0A2R4WDN6-F1
#
_cell.length_a   1.000
_cell.length_b   1.000
_cell.length_c   1.000
_cell.angle_alpha   90.00
_cell.angle_beta   90.00
_cell.angle_gamma   90.00
#
_symmetry.space_group_name_H-M   'P 1'
#
loop_
_entity.id
_entity.type
_entity.pdbx_description
1 polymer ?
#
loop_
_entity_poly.entity_id
_entity_poly.type
_entity_poly.pdbx_seq_one_letter_code
_entity_poly.pdbx_strand_id
1 'polypeptide(L)'
;MVAFAVILPVLLAAVSAGVEYSRLLYRKAQLQSAADAGVLAGANMLKLANADDASVASITRQAIQAQARTPADRRSSIAAEIGDSRSSVATVIEETVPSLMGKLLSLPSTTLIVRAKAQLVGSVRLCLLALDPSAKGAFDMEKNAKITADGCSLYSNSVSPSGIQGKDSATARAMSICSAGGFDGSKALFTPTPITDCPSLGDPLKDRPLPTPDFACTVLSPYADPAAKSRSRRHNVVTATITLDPGTYCGGLHITETAIVTLRPGTYVMKDGPLIVDKKASMSGQGVGFYFTGSKGGMLFDKDTTISLTAPTGGLMAGLLMAEERTVANPIPVPIDIYVTPPPPPPPGGTKPMREYRIISNNARTMLGTIYLPAGRLIIDSSRPVADQSAYTVIVAKQINLYEGPNLTLNANYGATSVPVPDGVGPKSGTASLRS
;
A
#
# COMPACT_ATOMS: atom_id res chain seq x y z
N MET A 1 -70.87 -39.50 7.25
CA MET A 1 -69.94 -39.36 8.40
C MET A 1 -68.56 -39.99 8.16
N VAL A 2 -68.45 -41.17 7.53
CA VAL A 2 -67.15 -41.86 7.30
C VAL A 2 -66.15 -41.03 6.46
N ALA A 3 -66.60 -40.35 5.39
CA ALA A 3 -65.71 -39.52 4.58
C ALA A 3 -65.10 -38.34 5.36
N PHE A 4 -65.87 -37.69 6.23
CA PHE A 4 -65.37 -36.58 7.06
C PHE A 4 -64.37 -37.07 8.13
N ALA A 5 -64.59 -38.26 8.69
CA ALA A 5 -63.71 -38.88 9.67
C ALA A 5 -62.32 -39.25 9.10
N VAL A 6 -62.22 -39.51 7.79
CA VAL A 6 -60.95 -39.85 7.13
C VAL A 6 -60.27 -38.64 6.49
N ILE A 7 -61.03 -37.70 5.93
CA ILE A 7 -60.47 -36.54 5.21
C ILE A 7 -59.89 -35.50 6.17
N LEU A 8 -60.54 -35.25 7.30
CA LEU A 8 -60.10 -34.22 8.25
C LEU A 8 -58.69 -34.48 8.83
N PRO A 9 -58.34 -35.70 9.30
CA PRO A 9 -56.99 -36.00 9.75
C PRO A 9 -55.92 -35.85 8.66
N VAL A 10 -56.24 -36.21 7.41
CA VAL A 10 -55.31 -36.09 6.28
C VAL A 10 -55.04 -34.62 5.95
N LEU A 11 -56.07 -33.77 5.95
CA LEU A 11 -55.90 -32.33 5.76
C LEU A 11 -55.09 -31.68 6.89
N LEU A 12 -55.35 -32.05 8.15
CA LEU A 12 -54.58 -31.56 9.29
C LEU A 12 -53.11 -32.01 9.25
N ALA A 13 -52.85 -33.25 8.82
CA ALA A 13 -51.50 -33.76 8.60
C ALA A 13 -50.77 -33.00 7.48
N ALA A 14 -51.45 -32.67 6.38
CA ALA A 14 -50.87 -31.89 5.29
C ALA A 14 -50.55 -30.45 5.70
N VAL A 15 -51.46 -29.78 6.42
CA VAL A 15 -51.24 -28.41 6.92
C VAL A 15 -50.10 -28.38 7.92
N SER A 16 -50.06 -29.31 8.88
CA SER A 16 -48.97 -29.39 9.87
C SER A 16 -47.62 -29.66 9.22
N ALA A 17 -47.55 -30.55 8.22
CA ALA A 17 -46.34 -30.78 7.44
C ALA A 17 -45.88 -29.51 6.70
N GLY A 18 -46.82 -28.74 6.13
CA GLY A 18 -46.53 -27.47 5.47
C GLY A 18 -45.96 -26.41 6.43
N VAL A 19 -46.50 -26.33 7.65
CA VAL A 19 -46.01 -25.40 8.69
C VAL A 19 -44.61 -25.80 9.16
N GLU A 20 -44.39 -27.09 9.43
CA GLU A 20 -43.08 -27.62 9.83
C GLU A 20 -42.02 -27.37 8.74
N TYR A 21 -42.36 -27.65 7.49
CA TYR A 21 -41.47 -27.39 6.36
C TYR A 21 -41.13 -25.90 6.22
N SER A 22 -42.13 -25.02 6.34
CA SER A 22 -41.94 -23.57 6.30
C SER A 22 -41.04 -23.07 7.44
N ARG A 23 -41.20 -23.63 8.65
CA ARG A 23 -40.37 -23.31 9.81
C ARG A 23 -38.91 -23.73 9.61
N LEU A 24 -38.69 -24.94 9.06
CA LEU A 24 -37.34 -25.44 8.75
C LEU A 24 -36.67 -24.61 7.67
N LEU A 25 -37.39 -24.24 6.60
CA LEU A 25 -36.87 -23.37 5.55
C LEU A 25 -36.51 -21.98 6.08
N TYR A 26 -37.37 -21.37 6.89
CA TYR A 26 -37.10 -20.08 7.51
C TYR A 26 -35.86 -20.15 8.39
N ARG A 27 -35.73 -21.20 9.22
CA ARG A 27 -34.56 -21.39 10.07
C ARG A 27 -33.29 -21.62 9.25
N LYS A 28 -33.35 -22.40 8.18
CA LYS A 28 -32.22 -22.62 7.28
C LYS A 28 -31.76 -21.30 6.64
N ALA A 29 -32.68 -20.46 6.18
CA ALA A 29 -32.36 -19.15 5.61
C ALA A 29 -31.72 -18.21 6.64
N GLN A 30 -32.23 -18.22 7.89
CA GLN A 30 -31.64 -17.45 8.99
C GLN A 30 -30.21 -17.91 9.31
N LEU A 31 -29.97 -19.22 9.36
CA LEU A 31 -28.64 -19.79 9.58
C LEU A 31 -27.69 -19.47 8.41
N GLN A 32 -28.15 -19.52 7.17
CA GLN A 32 -27.35 -19.13 6.00
C GLN A 32 -26.95 -17.64 6.08
N SER A 33 -27.89 -16.75 6.38
CA SER A 33 -27.60 -15.32 6.53
C SER A 33 -26.59 -15.06 7.66
N ALA A 34 -26.67 -15.79 8.77
CA ALA A 34 -25.70 -15.72 9.85
C ALA A 34 -24.32 -16.25 9.43
N ALA A 35 -24.27 -17.35 8.69
CA ALA A 35 -23.04 -17.92 8.14
C ALA A 35 -22.34 -16.93 7.20
N ASP A 36 -23.10 -16.34 6.26
CA ASP A 36 -22.60 -15.38 5.28
C ASP A 36 -22.04 -14.11 5.95
N ALA A 37 -22.76 -13.55 6.92
CA ALA A 37 -22.30 -12.42 7.72
C ALA A 37 -21.03 -12.76 8.51
N GLY A 38 -20.99 -13.97 9.08
CA GLY A 38 -19.85 -14.49 9.83
C GLY A 38 -18.57 -14.58 9.01
N VAL A 39 -18.62 -15.27 7.86
CA VAL A 39 -17.44 -15.45 7.01
C VAL A 39 -16.98 -14.13 6.38
N LEU A 40 -17.89 -13.17 6.12
CA LEU A 40 -17.51 -11.83 5.68
C LEU A 40 -16.81 -11.04 6.79
N ALA A 41 -17.28 -11.13 8.04
CA ALA A 41 -16.61 -10.52 9.18
C ALA A 41 -15.20 -11.10 9.39
N GLY A 42 -15.06 -12.43 9.34
CA GLY A 42 -13.77 -13.13 9.39
C GLY A 42 -12.85 -12.75 8.24
N ALA A 43 -13.36 -12.75 7.01
CA ALA A 43 -12.58 -12.37 5.84
C ALA A 43 -12.15 -10.89 5.88
N ASN A 44 -12.97 -9.98 6.40
CA ASN A 44 -12.53 -8.60 6.63
C ASN A 44 -11.43 -8.52 7.70
N MET A 45 -11.45 -9.39 8.70
CA MET A 45 -10.37 -9.47 9.69
C MET A 45 -9.04 -9.93 9.08
N LEU A 46 -9.07 -10.80 8.06
CA LEU A 46 -7.87 -11.21 7.31
C LEU A 46 -7.17 -10.02 6.61
N LYS A 47 -7.83 -8.88 6.43
CA LYS A 47 -7.22 -7.65 5.89
C LYS A 47 -6.28 -6.96 6.88
N LEU A 48 -6.37 -7.29 8.18
CA LEU A 48 -5.57 -6.68 9.23
C LEU A 48 -4.21 -7.38 9.33
N ALA A 49 -3.11 -6.61 9.31
CA ALA A 49 -1.75 -7.15 9.30
C ALA A 49 -1.40 -8.01 10.52
N ASN A 50 -2.07 -7.81 11.66
CA ASN A 50 -1.77 -8.48 12.93
C ASN A 50 -2.84 -9.51 13.37
N ALA A 51 -3.84 -9.81 12.54
CA ALA A 51 -4.80 -10.84 12.90
C ALA A 51 -4.09 -12.20 12.88
N ASP A 52 -4.25 -13.03 13.91
CA ASP A 52 -3.86 -14.44 13.94
C ASP A 52 -5.07 -15.33 13.59
N ASP A 53 -4.84 -16.55 13.12
CA ASP A 53 -5.91 -17.43 12.63
C ASP A 53 -6.91 -17.81 13.73
N ALA A 54 -6.47 -17.90 14.99
CA ALA A 54 -7.36 -18.17 16.11
C ALA A 54 -8.33 -17.01 16.37
N SER A 55 -7.85 -15.76 16.24
CA SER A 55 -8.71 -14.57 16.33
C SER A 55 -9.67 -14.44 15.15
N VAL A 56 -9.24 -14.77 13.93
CA VAL A 56 -10.13 -14.78 12.75
C VAL A 56 -11.25 -15.79 12.92
N ALA A 57 -10.93 -17.00 13.39
CA ALA A 57 -11.92 -18.02 13.68
C ALA A 57 -12.84 -17.60 14.85
N SER A 58 -12.32 -16.89 15.86
CA SER A 58 -13.13 -16.45 17.01
C SER A 58 -14.13 -15.36 16.63
N ILE A 59 -13.71 -14.33 15.86
CA ILE A 59 -14.61 -13.28 15.37
C ILE A 59 -15.67 -13.86 14.43
N THR A 60 -15.28 -14.76 13.53
CA THR A 60 -16.22 -15.48 12.65
C THR A 60 -17.30 -16.18 13.49
N ARG A 61 -16.88 -16.95 14.52
CA ARG A 61 -17.81 -17.65 15.42
C ARG A 61 -18.71 -16.68 16.21
N GLN A 62 -18.17 -15.59 16.75
CA GLN A 62 -18.94 -14.60 17.51
C GLN A 62 -19.98 -13.89 16.64
N ALA A 63 -19.61 -13.49 15.41
CA ALA A 63 -20.53 -12.85 14.46
C ALA A 63 -21.68 -13.81 14.08
N ILE A 64 -21.37 -15.09 13.85
CA ILE A 64 -22.38 -16.12 13.58
C ILE A 64 -23.31 -16.27 14.79
N GLN A 65 -22.76 -16.39 16.01
CA GLN A 65 -23.57 -16.55 17.22
C GLN A 65 -24.52 -15.37 17.45
N ALA A 66 -24.04 -14.15 17.25
CA ALA A 66 -24.84 -12.92 17.40
C ALA A 66 -26.03 -12.88 16.43
N GLN A 67 -25.85 -13.35 15.19
CA GLN A 67 -26.87 -13.28 14.14
C GLN A 67 -27.78 -14.52 14.10
N ALA A 68 -27.25 -15.70 14.38
CA ALA A 68 -28.00 -16.97 14.38
C ALA A 68 -29.04 -17.02 15.51
N ARG A 69 -28.80 -16.29 16.61
CA ARG A 69 -29.69 -16.19 17.79
C ARG A 69 -30.25 -17.56 18.19
N THR A 70 -29.36 -18.55 18.34
CA THR A 70 -29.75 -19.93 18.59
C THR A 70 -30.47 -20.06 19.94
N PRO A 71 -31.71 -20.58 19.95
CA PRO A 71 -32.43 -20.86 21.19
C PRO A 71 -31.68 -21.87 22.07
N ALA A 72 -31.78 -21.70 23.40
CA ALA A 72 -31.05 -22.53 24.38
C ALA A 72 -31.43 -24.02 24.36
N ASP A 73 -32.61 -24.36 23.84
CA ASP A 73 -33.11 -25.73 23.68
C ASP A 73 -32.50 -26.47 22.47
N ARG A 74 -31.66 -25.82 21.67
CA ARG A 74 -31.09 -26.39 20.45
C ARG A 74 -29.59 -26.62 20.56
N ARG A 75 -29.15 -27.76 20.02
CA ARG A 75 -27.73 -28.05 19.82
C ARG A 75 -27.28 -27.46 18.49
N SER A 76 -26.33 -26.54 18.55
CA SER A 76 -25.70 -25.93 17.37
C SER A 76 -24.18 -26.01 17.50
N SER A 77 -23.53 -26.46 16.43
CA SER A 77 -22.07 -26.43 16.29
C SER A 77 -21.70 -25.46 15.17
N ILE A 78 -20.63 -24.69 15.40
CA ILE A 78 -20.09 -23.72 14.44
C ILE A 78 -18.61 -24.03 14.27
N ALA A 79 -18.25 -24.54 13.10
CA ALA A 79 -16.87 -24.69 12.68
C ALA A 79 -16.47 -23.49 11.81
N ALA A 80 -15.32 -22.88 12.07
CA ALA A 80 -14.76 -21.80 11.26
C ALA A 80 -13.32 -22.15 10.92
N GLU A 81 -13.01 -22.17 9.63
CA GLU A 81 -11.71 -22.57 9.08
C GLU A 81 -11.15 -21.46 8.18
N ILE A 82 -9.83 -21.28 8.23
CA ILE A 82 -9.10 -20.34 7.39
C ILE A 82 -8.47 -21.16 6.26
N GLY A 83 -8.75 -20.78 5.01
CA GLY A 83 -8.19 -21.46 3.85
C GLY A 83 -6.74 -21.06 3.57
N ASP A 84 -6.09 -21.84 2.71
CA ASP A 84 -4.68 -21.69 2.36
C ASP A 84 -4.30 -20.24 2.00
N SER A 85 -3.08 -19.85 2.42
CA SER A 85 -2.51 -18.52 2.20
C SER A 85 -3.31 -17.36 2.82
N ARG A 86 -4.11 -17.63 3.88
CA ARG A 86 -4.89 -16.63 4.63
C ARG A 86 -5.78 -15.78 3.72
N SER A 87 -6.33 -16.42 2.68
CA SER A 87 -7.03 -15.75 1.57
C SER A 87 -8.54 -16.01 1.56
N SER A 88 -9.01 -16.93 2.41
CA SER A 88 -10.44 -17.25 2.54
C SER A 88 -10.79 -17.69 3.95
N VAL A 89 -12.06 -17.49 4.31
CA VAL A 89 -12.68 -18.01 5.54
C VAL A 89 -13.89 -18.84 5.14
N ALA A 90 -13.99 -20.05 5.67
CA ALA A 90 -15.14 -20.93 5.49
C ALA A 90 -15.77 -21.26 6.84
N THR A 91 -17.08 -21.47 6.85
CA THR A 91 -17.80 -21.94 8.02
C THR A 91 -18.80 -23.02 7.66
N VAL A 92 -19.00 -23.94 8.61
CA VAL A 92 -20.08 -24.92 8.60
C VAL A 92 -20.86 -24.74 9.89
N ILE A 93 -22.18 -24.57 9.77
CA ILE A 93 -23.09 -24.54 10.91
C ILE A 93 -23.98 -25.77 10.82
N GLU A 94 -24.01 -26.56 11.90
CA GLU A 94 -24.93 -27.68 12.06
C GLU A 94 -25.85 -27.39 13.25
N GLU A 95 -27.16 -27.35 13.02
CA GLU A 95 -28.17 -27.17 14.08
C GLU A 95 -29.18 -28.31 14.05
N THR A 96 -29.40 -28.95 15.21
CA THR A 96 -30.46 -29.94 15.38
C THR A 96 -31.74 -29.25 15.84
N VAL A 97 -32.77 -29.26 14.99
CA VAL A 97 -34.07 -28.64 15.28
C VAL A 97 -35.08 -29.75 15.66
N PRO A 98 -35.74 -29.66 16.82
CA PRO A 98 -36.77 -30.62 17.20
C PRO A 98 -38.00 -30.48 16.29
N SER A 99 -38.56 -31.62 15.86
CA SER A 99 -39.71 -31.60 14.96
C SER A 99 -41.03 -31.47 15.71
N LEU A 100 -41.95 -30.62 15.22
CA LEU A 100 -43.31 -30.53 15.78
C LEU A 100 -44.11 -31.82 15.56
N MET A 101 -43.84 -32.55 14.48
CA MET A 101 -44.50 -33.82 14.13
C MET A 101 -43.68 -35.06 14.49
N GLY A 102 -42.58 -34.90 15.23
CA GLY A 102 -41.63 -35.98 15.45
C GLY A 102 -42.20 -37.20 16.16
N LYS A 103 -43.23 -37.03 17.01
CA LYS A 103 -43.96 -38.15 17.63
C LYS A 103 -44.92 -38.86 16.68
N LEU A 104 -45.41 -38.18 15.64
CA LEU A 104 -46.35 -38.73 14.67
C LEU A 104 -45.64 -39.49 13.54
N LEU A 105 -44.44 -39.04 13.16
CA LEU A 105 -43.66 -39.60 12.04
C LEU A 105 -42.40 -40.37 12.47
N SER A 106 -42.20 -40.60 13.78
CA SER A 106 -40.97 -41.22 14.33
C SER A 106 -39.67 -40.49 13.93
N LEU A 107 -39.74 -39.20 13.66
CA LEU A 107 -38.63 -38.33 13.26
C LEU A 107 -38.48 -37.20 14.29
N PRO A 108 -37.87 -37.46 15.47
CA PRO A 108 -37.91 -36.54 16.61
C PRO A 108 -37.21 -35.19 16.34
N SER A 109 -36.29 -35.14 15.38
CA SER A 109 -35.56 -33.93 15.01
C SER A 109 -35.11 -33.97 13.55
N THR A 110 -34.76 -32.81 13.03
CA THR A 110 -34.12 -32.62 11.72
C THR A 110 -32.85 -31.82 11.89
N THR A 111 -31.75 -32.27 11.28
CA THR A 111 -30.48 -31.55 11.28
C THR A 111 -30.40 -30.62 10.08
N LEU A 112 -30.19 -29.34 10.34
CA LEU A 112 -29.94 -28.33 9.32
C LEU A 112 -28.44 -28.09 9.21
N ILE A 113 -27.91 -28.16 7.99
CA ILE A 113 -26.51 -27.88 7.68
C ILE A 113 -26.48 -26.72 6.69
N VAL A 114 -25.71 -25.68 7.01
CA VAL A 114 -25.41 -24.57 6.10
C VAL A 114 -23.91 -24.38 5.99
N ARG A 115 -23.46 -23.93 4.83
CA ARG A 115 -22.05 -23.66 4.54
C ARG A 115 -21.95 -22.27 3.93
N ALA A 116 -20.93 -21.53 4.32
CA ALA A 116 -20.58 -20.27 3.68
C ALA A 116 -19.07 -20.18 3.52
N LYS A 117 -18.63 -19.52 2.46
CA LYS A 117 -17.21 -19.23 2.21
C LYS A 117 -17.07 -17.82 1.67
N ALA A 118 -16.22 -17.04 2.32
CA ALA A 118 -15.78 -15.74 1.81
C ALA A 118 -14.31 -15.83 1.38
N GLN A 119 -13.98 -15.22 0.25
CA GLN A 119 -12.62 -15.14 -0.25
C GLN A 119 -12.25 -13.68 -0.50
N LEU A 120 -11.00 -13.33 -0.24
CA LEU A 120 -10.44 -12.04 -0.63
C LEU A 120 -10.23 -12.05 -2.16
N VAL A 121 -11.07 -11.31 -2.88
CA VAL A 121 -11.04 -11.20 -4.34
C VAL A 121 -10.25 -9.97 -4.78
N GLY A 122 -9.34 -10.16 -5.74
CA GLY A 122 -8.49 -9.13 -6.35
C GLY A 122 -7.23 -8.87 -5.52
N SER A 123 -6.03 -8.96 -6.07
CA SER A 123 -4.86 -8.50 -5.31
C SER A 123 -4.85 -6.96 -5.31
N VAL A 124 -5.05 -6.28 -4.17
CA VAL A 124 -4.79 -4.83 -4.08
C VAL A 124 -3.28 -4.65 -4.12
N ARG A 125 -2.77 -4.23 -5.27
CA ARG A 125 -1.36 -3.88 -5.48
C ARG A 125 -1.25 -2.39 -5.25
N LEU A 126 -0.53 -1.96 -4.23
CA LEU A 126 -0.39 -0.55 -3.91
C LEU A 126 0.85 -0.01 -4.63
N CYS A 127 0.66 0.92 -5.57
CA CYS A 127 1.78 1.58 -6.24
C CYS A 127 2.13 2.93 -5.61
N LEU A 128 1.13 3.62 -5.06
CA LEU A 128 1.32 4.92 -4.44
C LEU A 128 0.43 5.04 -3.20
N LEU A 129 1.02 5.47 -2.10
CA LEU A 129 0.31 5.85 -0.87
C LEU A 129 0.85 7.18 -0.33
N ALA A 130 0.00 8.20 -0.34
CA ALA A 130 0.22 9.45 0.39
C ALA A 130 -0.23 9.28 1.85
N LEU A 131 0.70 9.43 2.79
CA LEU A 131 0.50 9.17 4.23
C LEU A 131 0.01 10.40 5.02
N ASP A 132 -0.06 11.59 4.43
CA ASP A 132 -0.55 12.77 5.14
C ASP A 132 -2.06 12.63 5.45
N PRO A 133 -2.47 12.66 6.74
CA PRO A 133 -3.87 12.46 7.10
C PRO A 133 -4.74 13.70 6.86
N SER A 134 -4.15 14.87 6.62
CA SER A 134 -4.88 16.15 6.65
C SER A 134 -4.55 17.12 5.52
N ALA A 135 -3.43 16.92 4.80
CA ALA A 135 -3.00 17.83 3.74
C ALA A 135 -4.05 17.97 2.65
N LYS A 136 -4.30 19.21 2.22
CA LYS A 136 -4.98 19.44 0.94
C LYS A 136 -3.99 19.02 -0.13
N GLY A 137 -4.30 18.06 -1.00
CA GLY A 137 -3.36 17.58 -2.01
C GLY A 137 -2.18 16.83 -1.40
N ALA A 138 -2.46 15.90 -0.49
CA ALA A 138 -1.46 14.91 -0.06
C ALA A 138 -0.91 14.14 -1.27
N PHE A 139 -1.76 13.95 -2.28
CA PHE A 139 -1.38 13.62 -3.64
C PHE A 139 -1.87 14.72 -4.58
N ASP A 140 -0.96 15.48 -5.18
CA ASP A 140 -1.26 16.66 -6.00
C ASP A 140 -0.51 16.61 -7.33
N MET A 141 -1.22 16.98 -8.40
CA MET A 141 -0.76 16.93 -9.77
C MET A 141 -1.18 18.20 -10.51
N GLU A 142 -0.25 18.85 -11.19
CA GLU A 142 -0.54 20.06 -11.97
C GLU A 142 0.35 20.18 -13.22
N LYS A 143 0.13 21.24 -14.00
CA LYS A 143 0.89 21.59 -15.22
C LYS A 143 1.10 20.40 -16.18
N ASN A 144 0.02 19.76 -16.61
CA ASN A 144 0.01 18.60 -17.52
C ASN A 144 0.70 17.33 -16.97
N ALA A 145 0.93 17.23 -15.66
CA ALA A 145 1.51 16.03 -15.05
C ALA A 145 0.72 14.75 -15.36
N LYS A 146 1.44 13.65 -15.57
CA LYS A 146 0.88 12.34 -15.93
C LYS A 146 1.42 11.24 -15.03
N ILE A 147 0.50 10.44 -14.48
CA ILE A 147 0.83 9.20 -13.77
C ILE A 147 0.16 8.03 -14.46
N THR A 148 0.90 6.95 -14.68
CA THR A 148 0.40 5.70 -15.28
C THR A 148 0.73 4.53 -14.35
N ALA A 149 -0.31 3.89 -13.83
CA ALA A 149 -0.25 2.82 -12.83
C ALA A 149 -1.26 1.70 -13.16
N ASP A 150 -1.29 1.26 -14.42
CA ASP A 150 -2.35 0.39 -14.98
C ASP A 150 -2.55 -0.93 -14.23
N GLY A 151 -1.51 -1.41 -13.54
CA GLY A 151 -1.51 -2.68 -12.79
C GLY A 151 -1.78 -2.56 -11.29
N CYS A 152 -2.09 -1.37 -10.76
CA CYS A 152 -2.11 -1.13 -9.32
C CYS A 152 -2.92 0.12 -8.90
N SER A 153 -3.06 0.31 -7.59
CA SER A 153 -3.87 1.35 -6.96
C SER A 153 -3.04 2.56 -6.52
N LEU A 154 -3.63 3.74 -6.66
CA LEU A 154 -3.15 5.00 -6.09
C LEU A 154 -4.02 5.39 -4.89
N TYR A 155 -3.40 5.77 -3.78
CA TYR A 155 -4.10 6.00 -2.51
C TYR A 155 -3.66 7.28 -1.80
N SER A 156 -4.62 8.00 -1.22
CA SER A 156 -4.37 9.14 -0.33
C SER A 156 -5.07 8.94 1.01
N ASN A 157 -4.32 9.04 2.11
CA ASN A 157 -4.86 8.98 3.47
C ASN A 157 -5.48 10.28 3.96
N SER A 158 -5.42 11.36 3.19
CA SER A 158 -5.91 12.65 3.63
C SER A 158 -7.43 12.66 3.69
N VAL A 159 -7.99 13.01 4.85
CA VAL A 159 -9.44 13.20 5.05
C VAL A 159 -9.94 14.56 4.55
N SER A 160 -9.05 15.37 3.95
CA SER A 160 -9.42 16.65 3.36
C SER A 160 -10.42 16.46 2.20
N PRO A 161 -11.38 17.39 2.00
CA PRO A 161 -12.24 17.39 0.81
C PRO A 161 -11.46 17.45 -0.51
N SER A 162 -10.19 17.88 -0.46
CA SER A 162 -9.27 17.89 -1.60
C SER A 162 -8.04 17.04 -1.29
N GLY A 163 -8.21 15.84 -0.73
CA GLY A 163 -7.11 14.93 -0.37
C GLY A 163 -6.27 14.46 -1.56
N ILE A 164 -6.89 14.39 -2.74
CA ILE A 164 -6.23 14.30 -4.06
C ILE A 164 -6.56 15.58 -4.84
N GLN A 165 -5.57 16.19 -5.49
CA GLN A 165 -5.76 17.37 -6.34
C GLN A 165 -5.19 17.14 -7.75
N GLY A 166 -5.96 17.49 -8.77
CA GLY A 166 -5.54 17.49 -10.16
C GLY A 166 -5.90 18.83 -10.83
N LYS A 167 -4.89 19.53 -11.34
CA LYS A 167 -4.99 20.85 -11.96
C LYS A 167 -4.37 20.87 -13.35
N ASP A 168 -4.65 21.93 -14.10
CA ASP A 168 -3.97 22.30 -15.35
C ASP A 168 -3.71 21.12 -16.31
N SER A 169 -4.77 20.38 -16.62
CA SER A 169 -4.77 19.24 -17.54
C SER A 169 -3.89 18.06 -17.12
N ALA A 170 -3.66 17.90 -15.81
CA ALA A 170 -3.04 16.69 -15.26
C ALA A 170 -3.88 15.44 -15.54
N THR A 171 -3.22 14.28 -15.66
CA THR A 171 -3.87 12.99 -15.95
C THR A 171 -3.36 11.88 -15.03
N ALA A 172 -4.26 11.07 -14.49
CA ALA A 172 -3.92 9.91 -13.68
C ALA A 172 -4.67 8.67 -14.15
N ARG A 173 -3.91 7.63 -14.53
CA ARG A 173 -4.45 6.33 -14.91
C ARG A 173 -3.97 5.26 -13.94
N ALA A 174 -4.88 4.46 -13.41
CA ALA A 174 -4.57 3.39 -12.49
C ALA A 174 -5.64 2.29 -12.53
N MET A 175 -5.38 1.15 -11.88
CA MET A 175 -6.40 0.12 -11.66
C MET A 175 -7.51 0.63 -10.74
N SER A 176 -7.14 1.40 -9.70
CA SER A 176 -8.08 2.13 -8.85
C SER A 176 -7.41 3.34 -8.22
N ILE A 177 -8.21 4.34 -7.88
CA ILE A 177 -7.75 5.57 -7.22
C ILE A 177 -8.67 5.81 -6.02
N CYS A 178 -8.11 5.95 -4.82
CA CYS A 178 -8.87 6.13 -3.57
C CYS A 178 -8.35 7.33 -2.79
N SER A 179 -9.28 8.13 -2.25
CA SER A 179 -9.01 9.19 -1.28
C SER A 179 -9.79 8.91 -0.01
N ALA A 180 -9.16 9.04 1.15
CA ALA A 180 -9.85 8.89 2.43
C ALA A 180 -10.84 10.02 2.71
N GLY A 181 -10.57 11.22 2.17
CA GLY A 181 -11.51 12.33 2.11
C GLY A 181 -12.06 12.46 0.70
N GLY A 182 -11.94 13.65 0.11
CA GLY A 182 -12.38 13.95 -1.25
C GLY A 182 -11.24 14.11 -2.26
N PHE A 183 -11.61 14.52 -3.47
CA PHE A 183 -10.67 14.92 -4.51
C PHE A 183 -11.17 16.19 -5.21
N ASP A 184 -10.25 17.05 -5.68
CA ASP A 184 -10.55 18.12 -6.63
C ASP A 184 -9.89 17.77 -7.96
N GLY A 185 -10.71 17.41 -8.94
CA GLY A 185 -10.28 17.04 -10.29
C GLY A 185 -10.90 17.89 -11.39
N SER A 186 -11.45 19.07 -11.08
CA SER A 186 -12.19 19.91 -12.03
C SER A 186 -11.40 20.29 -13.28
N LYS A 187 -10.06 20.25 -13.21
CA LYS A 187 -9.13 20.57 -14.31
C LYS A 187 -8.19 19.40 -14.65
N ALA A 188 -8.54 18.18 -14.28
CA ALA A 188 -7.71 16.99 -14.51
C ALA A 188 -8.55 15.78 -14.97
N LEU A 189 -7.88 14.81 -15.58
CA LEU A 189 -8.49 13.56 -16.01
C LEU A 189 -8.01 12.40 -15.13
N PHE A 190 -8.94 11.80 -14.39
CA PHE A 190 -8.68 10.59 -13.62
C PHE A 190 -9.35 9.39 -14.30
N THR A 191 -8.65 8.26 -14.38
CA THR A 191 -9.14 7.04 -15.01
C THR A 191 -8.73 5.82 -14.17
N PRO A 192 -9.65 5.21 -13.39
CA PRO A 192 -11.05 5.62 -13.17
C PRO A 192 -11.16 6.91 -12.32
N THR A 193 -12.36 7.45 -12.21
CA THR A 193 -12.65 8.53 -11.25
C THR A 193 -12.28 8.10 -9.83
N PRO A 194 -11.66 8.96 -8.99
CA PRO A 194 -11.31 8.62 -7.62
C PRO A 194 -12.54 8.26 -6.78
N ILE A 195 -12.43 7.19 -6.00
CA ILE A 195 -13.39 6.83 -4.96
C ILE A 195 -13.05 7.67 -3.72
N THR A 196 -14.05 8.25 -3.09
CA THR A 196 -13.92 9.05 -1.85
C THR A 196 -14.30 8.23 -0.63
N ASP A 197 -14.04 8.79 0.56
CA ASP A 197 -14.41 8.20 1.85
C ASP A 197 -13.80 6.80 2.09
N CYS A 198 -12.65 6.56 1.49
CA CYS A 198 -11.93 5.30 1.65
C CYS A 198 -11.33 5.19 3.08
N PRO A 199 -11.23 3.98 3.66
CA PRO A 199 -10.63 3.83 4.98
C PRO A 199 -9.14 4.19 4.97
N SER A 200 -8.65 5.07 5.84
CA SER A 200 -7.22 5.38 5.87
C SER A 200 -6.36 4.12 6.03
N LEU A 201 -5.35 3.96 5.18
CA LEU A 201 -4.42 2.84 5.24
C LEU A 201 -3.32 3.15 6.26
N GLY A 202 -3.09 2.26 7.21
CA GLY A 202 -1.89 2.36 8.06
C GLY A 202 -0.62 2.32 7.20
N ASP A 203 0.46 2.96 7.67
CA ASP A 203 1.76 2.87 6.99
C ASP A 203 2.22 1.39 6.93
N PRO A 204 2.26 0.78 5.73
CA PRO A 204 2.55 -0.63 5.57
C PRO A 204 4.00 -1.00 5.93
N LEU A 205 4.91 -0.02 6.00
CA LEU A 205 6.34 -0.20 6.24
C LEU A 205 6.80 0.36 7.58
N LYS A 206 5.86 0.78 8.45
CA LYS A 206 6.16 1.40 9.75
C LYS A 206 6.98 0.52 10.70
N ASP A 207 6.75 -0.79 10.66
CA ASP A 207 7.37 -1.76 11.57
C ASP A 207 8.63 -2.40 10.98
N ARG A 208 8.94 -2.11 9.72
CA ARG A 208 10.12 -2.65 9.05
C ARG A 208 11.40 -2.09 9.68
N PRO A 209 12.39 -2.90 10.04
CA PRO A 209 13.67 -2.38 10.52
C PRO A 209 14.36 -1.57 9.41
N LEU A 210 14.85 -0.38 9.77
CA LEU A 210 15.63 0.49 8.88
C LEU A 210 17.10 0.50 9.31
N PRO A 211 18.05 0.83 8.41
CA PRO A 211 19.45 0.92 8.77
C PRO A 211 19.71 1.93 9.90
N THR A 212 20.70 1.64 10.75
CA THR A 212 21.25 2.61 11.70
C THR A 212 22.53 3.19 11.11
N PRO A 213 22.68 4.53 11.00
CA PRO A 213 23.90 5.12 10.46
C PRO A 213 25.10 4.78 11.34
N ASP A 214 26.22 4.43 10.71
CA ASP A 214 27.46 4.21 11.45
C ASP A 214 27.96 5.52 12.08
N PHE A 215 28.75 5.38 13.14
CA PHE A 215 29.46 6.51 13.73
C PHE A 215 30.55 7.02 12.79
N ALA A 216 31.27 6.12 12.13
CA ALA A 216 32.32 6.45 11.17
C ALA A 216 31.73 6.88 9.83
N CYS A 217 32.25 7.97 9.29
CA CYS A 217 31.90 8.46 7.97
C CYS A 217 32.80 7.82 6.92
N THR A 218 32.23 7.46 5.77
CA THR A 218 32.99 7.09 4.57
C THR A 218 33.92 8.24 4.20
N VAL A 219 35.18 7.92 3.92
CA VAL A 219 36.19 8.88 3.45
C VAL A 219 36.43 8.61 1.97
N LEU A 220 36.10 9.57 1.12
CA LEU A 220 36.39 9.50 -0.30
C LEU A 220 37.87 9.77 -0.57
N SER A 221 38.42 9.12 -1.60
CA SER A 221 39.80 9.41 -2.02
C SER A 221 39.90 10.83 -2.59
N PRO A 222 41.07 11.49 -2.53
CA PRO A 222 41.25 12.81 -3.12
C PRO A 222 41.01 12.86 -4.65
N TYR A 223 41.07 11.70 -5.32
CA TYR A 223 40.71 11.56 -6.73
C TYR A 223 39.18 11.54 -6.93
N ALA A 224 38.46 10.90 -6.02
CA ALA A 224 37.00 10.87 -5.98
C ALA A 224 36.42 12.25 -5.63
N ASP A 225 37.05 12.91 -4.65
CA ASP A 225 36.65 14.22 -4.14
C ASP A 225 37.81 15.22 -4.24
N PRO A 226 37.95 15.91 -5.39
CA PRO A 226 38.98 16.94 -5.55
C PRO A 226 38.76 18.17 -4.66
N ALA A 227 37.57 18.32 -4.05
CA ALA A 227 37.26 19.36 -3.08
C ALA A 227 37.67 18.98 -1.64
N ALA A 228 38.04 17.71 -1.39
CA ALA A 228 38.51 17.16 -0.11
C ALA A 228 39.91 17.63 0.33
N LYS A 229 40.26 18.90 0.05
CA LYS A 229 41.50 19.53 0.52
C LYS A 229 41.53 19.83 2.03
N SER A 230 40.45 19.53 2.76
CA SER A 230 40.39 19.74 4.21
C SER A 230 39.59 18.64 4.90
N ARG A 231 40.18 18.01 5.92
CA ARG A 231 39.54 17.03 6.83
C ARG A 231 38.37 17.59 7.64
N SER A 232 38.07 18.89 7.51
CA SER A 232 36.96 19.58 8.19
C SER A 232 35.74 19.87 7.31
N ARG A 233 35.78 19.56 6.00
CA ARG A 233 34.61 19.72 5.14
C ARG A 233 33.67 18.52 5.27
N ARG A 234 32.39 18.83 5.49
CA ARG A 234 31.32 17.88 5.76
C ARG A 234 30.54 17.45 4.51
N HIS A 235 31.03 17.69 3.29
CA HIS A 235 30.26 17.38 2.07
C HIS A 235 31.15 16.59 1.12
N ASN A 236 30.65 15.44 0.66
CA ASN A 236 31.34 14.56 -0.29
C ASN A 236 31.01 15.02 -1.71
N VAL A 237 31.97 15.60 -2.43
CA VAL A 237 31.74 16.14 -3.79
C VAL A 237 32.49 15.33 -4.82
N VAL A 238 31.78 14.71 -5.77
CA VAL A 238 32.35 13.85 -6.81
C VAL A 238 32.20 14.49 -8.18
N THR A 239 33.33 14.74 -8.85
CA THR A 239 33.38 15.34 -10.20
C THR A 239 34.02 14.42 -11.25
N ALA A 240 34.51 13.24 -10.85
CA ALA A 240 35.24 12.31 -11.69
C ALA A 240 34.43 11.04 -12.03
N THR A 241 34.95 10.23 -12.96
CA THR A 241 34.43 8.88 -13.21
C THR A 241 34.97 7.92 -12.13
N ILE A 242 34.08 7.35 -11.31
CA ILE A 242 34.50 6.52 -10.18
C ILE A 242 33.45 5.49 -9.76
N THR A 243 33.91 4.39 -9.17
CA THR A 243 33.04 3.45 -8.43
C THR A 243 33.05 3.78 -6.93
N LEU A 244 31.88 3.96 -6.33
CA LEU A 244 31.74 4.20 -4.88
C LEU A 244 31.30 2.93 -4.15
N ASP A 245 31.84 2.72 -2.95
CA ASP A 245 31.47 1.63 -2.05
C ASP A 245 30.32 2.03 -1.11
N PRO A 246 29.46 1.09 -0.67
CA PRO A 246 28.44 1.36 0.32
C PRO A 246 29.04 1.84 1.65
N GLY A 247 28.30 2.65 2.40
CA GLY A 247 28.74 3.19 3.68
C GLY A 247 27.96 4.42 4.13
N THR A 248 28.45 5.08 5.18
CA THR A 248 27.81 6.26 5.77
C THR A 248 28.44 7.57 5.27
N TYR A 249 27.74 8.25 4.39
CA TYR A 249 28.12 9.55 3.80
C TYR A 249 27.62 10.69 4.68
N CYS A 250 28.48 11.13 5.59
CA CYS A 250 28.18 12.25 6.48
C CYS A 250 28.14 13.58 5.71
N GLY A 251 27.07 14.33 5.93
CA GLY A 251 26.72 15.55 5.21
C GLY A 251 26.42 15.36 3.73
N GLY A 252 26.04 14.13 3.35
CA GLY A 252 25.47 13.82 2.05
C GLY A 252 26.51 13.52 0.97
N LEU A 253 26.04 13.46 -0.27
CA LEU A 253 26.83 13.13 -1.44
C LEU A 253 26.38 14.01 -2.61
N HIS A 254 27.30 14.76 -3.21
CA HIS A 254 27.05 15.63 -4.35
C HIS A 254 27.85 15.15 -5.55
N ILE A 255 27.17 14.64 -6.56
CA ILE A 255 27.76 14.17 -7.82
C ILE A 255 27.45 15.22 -8.89
N THR A 256 28.46 15.83 -9.48
CA THR A 256 28.30 17.06 -10.26
C THR A 256 29.19 17.10 -11.50
N GLU A 257 29.15 18.22 -12.22
CA GLU A 257 29.82 18.44 -13.50
C GLU A 257 29.46 17.38 -14.56
N THR A 258 30.42 16.52 -14.90
CA THR A 258 30.29 15.43 -15.88
C THR A 258 30.68 14.08 -15.27
N ALA A 259 30.62 13.98 -13.93
CA ALA A 259 30.97 12.77 -13.21
C ALA A 259 30.14 11.56 -13.68
N ILE A 260 30.78 10.40 -13.71
CA ILE A 260 30.15 9.12 -14.01
C ILE A 260 30.37 8.20 -12.82
N VAL A 261 29.33 8.03 -12.01
CA VAL A 261 29.41 7.25 -10.78
C VAL A 261 28.74 5.89 -10.94
N THR A 262 29.47 4.84 -10.62
CA THR A 262 28.93 3.48 -10.46
C THR A 262 28.93 3.11 -8.98
N LEU A 263 27.82 2.60 -8.48
CA LEU A 263 27.66 2.20 -7.09
C LEU A 263 27.78 0.69 -6.98
N ARG A 264 28.62 0.21 -6.06
CA ARG A 264 28.63 -1.22 -5.70
C ARG A 264 27.35 -1.60 -4.95
N PRO A 265 26.87 -2.84 -5.06
CA PRO A 265 25.70 -3.29 -4.30
C PRO A 265 25.88 -3.05 -2.79
N GLY A 266 24.86 -2.51 -2.14
CA GLY A 266 24.89 -2.23 -0.70
C GLY A 266 24.03 -1.05 -0.28
N THR A 267 24.19 -0.65 0.98
CA THR A 267 23.42 0.46 1.58
C THR A 267 24.27 1.72 1.65
N TYR A 268 23.75 2.82 1.11
CA TYR A 268 24.34 4.15 1.12
C TYR A 268 23.55 5.03 2.09
N VAL A 269 24.13 5.35 3.23
CA VAL A 269 23.47 6.16 4.27
C VAL A 269 23.86 7.62 4.10
N MET A 270 22.90 8.48 3.80
CA MET A 270 23.05 9.94 3.74
C MET A 270 22.74 10.51 5.12
N LYS A 271 23.79 10.77 5.91
CA LYS A 271 23.67 11.19 7.31
C LYS A 271 23.79 12.70 7.44
N ASP A 272 22.70 13.37 7.77
CA ASP A 272 22.62 14.83 7.93
C ASP A 272 23.16 15.62 6.73
N GLY A 273 22.82 15.18 5.53
CA GLY A 273 23.01 15.93 4.29
C GLY A 273 22.35 15.24 3.09
N PRO A 274 22.16 15.98 1.98
CA PRO A 274 21.37 15.49 0.86
C PRO A 274 22.18 14.61 -0.11
N LEU A 275 21.48 13.81 -0.90
CA LEU A 275 22.02 13.22 -2.13
C LEU A 275 21.68 14.15 -3.30
N ILE A 276 22.69 14.79 -3.89
CA ILE A 276 22.54 15.70 -5.02
C ILE A 276 23.25 15.10 -6.22
N VAL A 277 22.54 14.97 -7.34
CA VAL A 277 23.13 14.75 -8.65
C VAL A 277 22.67 15.91 -9.53
N ASP A 278 23.61 16.66 -10.09
CA ASP A 278 23.30 17.84 -10.91
C ASP A 278 24.20 18.00 -12.14
N LYS A 279 23.99 19.11 -12.87
CA LYS A 279 24.65 19.39 -14.15
C LYS A 279 24.45 18.21 -15.11
N LYS A 280 25.53 17.63 -15.65
CA LYS A 280 25.48 16.53 -16.62
C LYS A 280 25.98 15.21 -16.02
N ALA A 281 25.97 15.09 -14.69
CA ALA A 281 26.47 13.92 -14.02
C ALA A 281 25.54 12.70 -14.18
N SER A 282 26.12 11.51 -14.00
CA SER A 282 25.40 10.24 -14.05
C SER A 282 25.69 9.38 -12.83
N MET A 283 24.67 8.65 -12.39
CA MET A 283 24.75 7.72 -11.26
C MET A 283 24.02 6.42 -11.60
N SER A 284 24.72 5.30 -11.46
CA SER A 284 24.20 3.96 -11.76
C SER A 284 24.53 2.97 -10.65
N GLY A 285 23.64 2.02 -10.38
CA GLY A 285 23.87 1.02 -9.34
C GLY A 285 22.88 -0.15 -9.39
N GLN A 286 23.38 -1.36 -9.17
CA GLN A 286 22.54 -2.55 -9.02
C GLN A 286 22.57 -3.06 -7.58
N GLY A 287 21.40 -3.34 -7.01
CA GLY A 287 21.31 -3.78 -5.62
C GLY A 287 21.70 -2.71 -4.61
N VAL A 288 21.31 -1.46 -4.85
CA VAL A 288 21.69 -0.29 -4.03
C VAL A 288 20.48 0.31 -3.31
N GLY A 289 20.62 0.52 -2.01
CA GLY A 289 19.59 1.14 -1.17
C GLY A 289 20.09 2.44 -0.54
N PHE A 290 19.32 3.51 -0.65
CA PHE A 290 19.64 4.79 -0.05
C PHE A 290 18.84 5.00 1.23
N TYR A 291 19.52 5.34 2.32
CA TYR A 291 18.89 5.65 3.60
C TYR A 291 19.20 7.08 4.05
N PHE A 292 18.18 7.90 4.26
CA PHE A 292 18.33 9.33 4.57
C PHE A 292 18.01 9.61 6.04
N THR A 293 18.90 10.32 6.75
CA THR A 293 18.71 10.69 8.16
C THR A 293 19.10 12.12 8.48
N GLY A 294 18.69 12.59 9.66
CA GLY A 294 19.03 13.93 10.14
C GLY A 294 18.16 15.03 9.51
N SER A 295 18.44 16.28 9.88
CA SER A 295 17.64 17.43 9.47
C SER A 295 17.94 17.90 8.05
N LYS A 296 19.17 17.67 7.57
CA LYS A 296 19.61 18.05 6.22
C LYS A 296 19.47 16.93 5.19
N GLY A 297 18.84 15.81 5.56
CA GLY A 297 18.54 14.74 4.62
C GLY A 297 17.58 15.22 3.52
N GLY A 298 17.65 14.58 2.36
CA GLY A 298 16.86 14.93 1.19
C GLY A 298 17.57 14.49 -0.08
N MET A 299 16.99 14.82 -1.23
CA MET A 299 17.55 14.42 -2.52
C MET A 299 17.21 15.41 -3.63
N LEU A 300 18.13 15.59 -4.57
CA LEU A 300 17.91 16.27 -5.84
C LEU A 300 18.56 15.48 -6.97
N PHE A 301 17.78 15.09 -7.96
CA PHE A 301 18.27 14.68 -9.28
C PHE A 301 17.86 15.74 -10.30
N ASP A 302 18.83 16.55 -10.73
CA ASP A 302 18.59 17.70 -11.62
C ASP A 302 18.29 17.28 -13.07
N LYS A 303 17.73 18.19 -13.85
CA LYS A 303 17.15 18.00 -15.19
C LYS A 303 18.05 17.23 -16.17
N ASP A 304 19.32 17.58 -16.25
CA ASP A 304 20.26 17.06 -17.27
C ASP A 304 21.06 15.83 -16.80
N THR A 305 20.69 15.27 -15.64
CA THR A 305 21.37 14.10 -15.06
C THR A 305 20.84 12.78 -15.60
N THR A 306 21.62 11.70 -15.46
CA THR A 306 21.22 10.33 -15.80
C THR A 306 21.24 9.43 -14.58
N ILE A 307 20.11 8.79 -14.26
CA ILE A 307 19.92 7.97 -13.07
C ILE A 307 19.41 6.58 -13.46
N SER A 308 20.10 5.53 -12.99
CA SER A 308 19.69 4.13 -13.21
C SER A 308 19.99 3.28 -11.98
N LEU A 309 18.96 2.95 -11.21
CA LEU A 309 19.11 2.31 -9.90
C LEU A 309 18.16 1.12 -9.74
N THR A 310 18.65 0.06 -9.10
CA THR A 310 17.82 -1.07 -8.67
C THR A 310 18.06 -1.37 -7.20
N ALA A 311 16.97 -1.62 -6.45
CA ALA A 311 17.05 -1.87 -5.01
C ALA A 311 17.74 -3.20 -4.67
N PRO A 312 18.26 -3.36 -3.45
CA PRO A 312 18.87 -4.60 -2.97
C PRO A 312 17.89 -5.78 -3.01
N THR A 313 18.38 -6.98 -3.25
CA THR A 313 17.59 -8.23 -3.16
C THR A 313 17.56 -8.82 -1.75
N GLY A 314 18.46 -8.40 -0.87
CA GLY A 314 18.62 -8.89 0.50
C GLY A 314 19.02 -7.80 1.49
N GLY A 315 19.09 -8.15 2.78
CA GLY A 315 19.40 -7.23 3.87
C GLY A 315 18.22 -6.34 4.29
N LEU A 316 18.45 -5.41 5.23
CA LEU A 316 17.40 -4.52 5.76
C LEU A 316 16.72 -3.70 4.66
N MET A 317 17.49 -3.30 3.64
CA MET A 317 17.03 -2.54 2.48
C MET A 317 16.50 -3.42 1.33
N ALA A 318 16.28 -4.73 1.52
CA ALA A 318 15.73 -5.60 0.47
C ALA A 318 14.42 -5.04 -0.09
N GLY A 319 14.39 -4.72 -1.38
CA GLY A 319 13.24 -4.11 -2.05
C GLY A 319 13.06 -2.60 -1.84
N LEU A 320 13.83 -1.98 -0.94
CA LEU A 320 13.82 -0.54 -0.69
C LEU A 320 14.93 0.13 -1.51
N LEU A 321 14.53 0.88 -2.54
CA LEU A 321 15.46 1.73 -3.28
C LEU A 321 15.85 2.96 -2.44
N MET A 322 14.85 3.55 -1.78
CA MET A 322 15.00 4.71 -0.92
C MET A 322 14.20 4.50 0.35
N ALA A 323 14.78 4.83 1.49
CA ALA A 323 14.10 4.91 2.76
C ALA A 323 14.61 6.10 3.56
N GLU A 324 13.80 6.63 4.47
CA GLU A 324 14.27 7.67 5.39
C GLU A 324 13.91 7.37 6.83
N GLU A 325 14.60 8.06 7.74
CA GLU A 325 14.20 8.15 9.13
C GLU A 325 12.77 8.70 9.25
N ARG A 326 11.94 7.98 10.01
CA ARG A 326 10.47 8.15 10.02
C ARG A 326 9.95 9.50 10.50
N THR A 327 10.82 10.30 11.08
CA THR A 327 10.49 11.61 11.64
C THR A 327 11.59 12.60 11.31
N VAL A 328 11.20 13.87 11.20
CA VAL A 328 12.12 15.00 11.13
C VAL A 328 11.53 16.16 11.91
N ALA A 329 12.36 16.87 12.69
CA ALA A 329 11.92 18.00 13.50
C ALA A 329 12.10 19.33 12.77
N ASN A 330 13.31 19.58 12.24
CA ASN A 330 13.69 20.84 11.60
C ASN A 330 14.32 20.55 10.23
N PRO A 331 13.54 20.11 9.23
CA PRO A 331 14.07 19.81 7.92
C PRO A 331 14.66 21.08 7.30
N ILE A 332 15.85 20.94 6.72
CA ILE A 332 16.51 21.99 5.97
C ILE A 332 16.30 21.67 4.49
N PRO A 333 15.73 22.60 3.68
CA PRO A 333 15.56 22.38 2.26
C PRO A 333 16.88 22.00 1.59
N VAL A 334 16.80 21.09 0.61
CA VAL A 334 17.96 20.74 -0.20
C VAL A 334 18.44 22.02 -0.91
N PRO A 335 19.74 22.36 -0.88
CA PRO A 335 20.26 23.49 -1.63
C PRO A 335 19.88 23.37 -3.11
N ILE A 336 19.24 24.40 -3.64
CA ILE A 336 18.80 24.45 -5.04
C ILE A 336 19.56 25.55 -5.76
N ASP A 337 20.10 25.23 -6.94
CA ASP A 337 20.56 26.24 -7.88
C ASP A 337 19.32 26.86 -8.52
N ILE A 338 18.88 28.02 -8.04
CA ILE A 338 17.64 28.68 -8.47
C ILE A 338 17.64 29.09 -9.96
N TYR A 339 18.82 29.14 -10.58
CA TYR A 339 18.95 29.41 -12.02
C TYR A 339 18.71 28.17 -12.88
N VAL A 340 18.89 26.98 -12.30
CA VAL A 340 18.74 25.69 -12.99
C VAL A 340 17.45 24.96 -12.56
N THR A 341 17.09 25.10 -11.29
CA THR A 341 15.93 24.45 -10.65
C THR A 341 15.13 25.45 -9.84
N PRO A 342 13.93 25.86 -10.30
CA PRO A 342 13.09 26.77 -9.52
C PRO A 342 12.67 26.10 -8.20
N PRO A 343 12.42 26.87 -7.13
CA PRO A 343 11.87 26.34 -5.89
C PRO A 343 10.48 25.73 -6.15
N PRO A 344 10.16 24.58 -5.55
CA PRO A 344 8.84 23.99 -5.68
C PRO A 344 7.78 24.88 -5.01
N PRO A 345 6.52 24.83 -5.46
CA PRO A 345 5.42 25.46 -4.74
C PRO A 345 5.40 25.01 -3.27
N PRO A 346 5.03 25.87 -2.32
CA PRO A 346 4.93 25.48 -0.91
C PRO A 346 3.99 24.28 -0.75
N PRO A 347 4.25 23.39 0.23
CA PRO A 347 3.40 22.24 0.45
C PRO A 347 1.97 22.71 0.75
N PRO A 348 0.95 22.09 0.13
CA PRO A 348 -0.42 22.54 0.30
C PRO A 348 -0.96 22.20 1.71
N GLY A 349 -1.01 23.21 2.59
CA GLY A 349 -1.60 23.14 3.94
C GLY A 349 -0.58 23.17 5.09
N GLY A 350 -1.08 23.33 6.33
CA GLY A 350 -0.26 23.31 7.54
C GLY A 350 0.12 21.89 7.90
N THR A 351 1.29 21.44 7.45
CA THR A 351 1.70 20.03 7.58
C THR A 351 2.87 19.86 8.53
N LYS A 352 3.11 18.62 8.95
CA LYS A 352 4.29 18.29 9.74
C LYS A 352 5.56 18.66 8.97
N PRO A 353 6.68 18.91 9.67
CA PRO A 353 7.96 19.11 9.00
C PRO A 353 8.30 17.90 8.13
N MET A 354 8.74 18.14 6.90
CA MET A 354 9.10 17.10 5.93
C MET A 354 10.44 17.40 5.26
N ARG A 355 11.22 16.36 4.96
CA ARG A 355 12.37 16.45 4.05
C ARG A 355 11.88 16.52 2.60
N GLU A 356 12.70 17.04 1.70
CA GLU A 356 12.36 17.15 0.29
C GLU A 356 13.19 16.21 -0.58
N TYR A 357 12.51 15.54 -1.51
CA TYR A 357 13.10 14.60 -2.46
C TYR A 357 12.62 14.99 -3.85
N ARG A 358 13.53 15.45 -4.71
CA ARG A 358 13.20 16.01 -6.03
C ARG A 358 13.78 15.16 -7.15
N ILE A 359 12.91 14.73 -8.07
CA ILE A 359 13.30 14.03 -9.30
C ILE A 359 12.89 14.92 -10.48
N ILE A 360 13.87 15.67 -10.99
CA ILE A 360 13.73 16.59 -12.14
C ILE A 360 14.39 15.98 -13.39
N SER A 361 15.34 15.07 -13.18
CA SER A 361 16.06 14.34 -14.23
C SER A 361 15.15 13.86 -15.36
N ASN A 362 15.53 14.21 -16.58
CA ASN A 362 14.90 13.74 -17.81
C ASN A 362 15.38 12.34 -18.23
N ASN A 363 16.28 11.73 -17.46
CA ASN A 363 16.84 10.41 -17.75
C ASN A 363 16.94 9.53 -16.48
N ALA A 364 15.88 9.55 -15.66
CA ALA A 364 15.68 8.66 -14.51
C ALA A 364 14.75 7.47 -14.86
N ARG A 365 15.11 6.74 -15.92
CA ARG A 365 14.25 5.72 -16.54
C ARG A 365 14.13 4.43 -15.71
N THR A 366 15.18 4.10 -14.95
CA THR A 366 15.21 2.91 -14.09
C THR A 366 15.34 3.34 -12.63
N MET A 367 14.27 3.13 -11.87
CA MET A 367 14.15 3.40 -10.43
C MET A 367 13.45 2.20 -9.78
N LEU A 368 14.07 1.02 -9.89
CA LEU A 368 13.42 -0.25 -9.57
C LEU A 368 13.43 -0.49 -8.06
N GLY A 369 12.25 -0.57 -7.45
CA GLY A 369 12.10 -0.83 -6.01
C GLY A 369 11.03 0.03 -5.35
N THR A 370 11.08 0.08 -4.02
CA THR A 370 10.18 0.87 -3.19
C THR A 370 10.87 2.13 -2.66
N ILE A 371 10.19 3.27 -2.75
CA ILE A 371 10.56 4.56 -2.19
C ILE A 371 9.70 4.79 -0.93
N TYR A 372 10.31 4.73 0.24
CA TYR A 372 9.65 4.86 1.54
C TYR A 372 10.06 6.15 2.27
N LEU A 373 9.22 7.17 2.18
CA LEU A 373 9.45 8.53 2.64
C LEU A 373 8.35 9.03 3.61
N PRO A 374 8.13 8.40 4.78
CA PRO A 374 7.03 8.70 5.69
C PRO A 374 7.08 10.10 6.34
N ALA A 375 8.21 10.79 6.29
CA ALA A 375 8.40 12.17 6.72
C ALA A 375 8.92 13.05 5.56
N GLY A 376 8.61 12.67 4.32
CA GLY A 376 9.20 13.25 3.13
C GLY A 376 8.15 13.66 2.12
N ARG A 377 8.41 14.80 1.48
CA ARG A 377 7.68 15.29 0.31
C ARG A 377 8.46 14.86 -0.94
N LEU A 378 7.87 13.96 -1.72
CA LEU A 378 8.41 13.54 -3.01
C LEU A 378 7.85 14.44 -4.11
N ILE A 379 8.74 15.08 -4.84
CA ILE A 379 8.43 16.03 -5.91
C ILE A 379 9.00 15.48 -7.20
N ILE A 380 8.16 15.33 -8.21
CA ILE A 380 8.57 14.85 -9.53
C ILE A 380 8.23 15.94 -10.55
N ASP A 381 9.26 16.46 -11.20
CA ASP A 381 9.19 17.65 -12.05
C ASP A 381 10.06 17.44 -13.30
N SER A 382 9.73 16.39 -14.05
CA SER A 382 10.53 15.94 -15.21
C SER A 382 9.69 16.05 -16.48
N SER A 383 10.31 16.45 -17.58
CA SER A 383 9.63 16.51 -18.90
C SER A 383 9.65 15.19 -19.67
N ARG A 384 10.28 14.14 -19.10
CA ARG A 384 10.42 12.82 -19.71
C ARG A 384 9.89 11.73 -18.76
N PRO A 385 9.69 10.49 -19.27
CA PRO A 385 9.30 9.38 -18.40
C PRO A 385 10.27 9.12 -17.25
N VAL A 386 9.71 8.86 -16.08
CA VAL A 386 10.43 8.49 -14.86
C VAL A 386 9.99 7.09 -14.45
N ALA A 387 10.96 6.21 -14.18
CA ALA A 387 10.77 4.83 -13.74
C ALA A 387 10.01 3.90 -14.72
N ASP A 388 9.86 4.28 -15.98
CA ASP A 388 9.14 3.51 -17.00
C ASP A 388 9.83 2.21 -17.41
N GLN A 389 11.15 2.10 -17.20
CA GLN A 389 11.91 0.87 -17.42
C GLN A 389 12.01 -0.01 -16.18
N SER A 390 11.47 0.43 -15.03
CA SER A 390 11.38 -0.40 -13.84
C SER A 390 10.32 -1.48 -13.99
N ALA A 391 10.63 -2.73 -13.66
CA ALA A 391 9.63 -3.80 -13.54
C ALA A 391 8.53 -3.45 -12.52
N TYR A 392 8.91 -2.79 -11.42
CA TYR A 392 7.96 -2.13 -10.52
C TYR A 392 8.58 -0.92 -9.81
N THR A 393 7.72 0.02 -9.43
CA THR A 393 8.06 1.13 -8.53
C THR A 393 6.89 1.33 -7.58
N VAL A 394 7.17 1.29 -6.27
CA VAL A 394 6.17 1.61 -5.23
C VAL A 394 6.62 2.86 -4.50
N ILE A 395 5.69 3.78 -4.25
CA ILE A 395 5.93 5.00 -3.49
C ILE A 395 5.03 5.02 -2.26
N VAL A 396 5.64 5.12 -1.09
CA VAL A 396 4.95 5.40 0.17
C VAL A 396 5.59 6.63 0.75
N ALA A 397 4.95 7.79 0.63
CA ALA A 397 5.54 9.07 1.04
C ALA A 397 4.55 9.90 1.85
N LYS A 398 5.03 10.89 2.61
CA LYS A 398 4.14 11.79 3.35
C LYS A 398 3.25 12.56 2.38
N GLN A 399 3.88 13.20 1.40
CA GLN A 399 3.21 13.90 0.30
C GLN A 399 3.88 13.57 -1.02
N ILE A 400 3.07 13.56 -2.08
CA ILE A 400 3.54 13.37 -3.46
C ILE A 400 3.01 14.52 -4.31
N ASN A 401 3.91 15.22 -4.98
CA ASN A 401 3.59 16.31 -5.90
C ASN A 401 4.22 16.06 -7.28
N LEU A 402 3.42 16.19 -8.33
CA LEU A 402 3.88 16.09 -9.72
C LEU A 402 3.66 17.43 -10.45
N TYR A 403 4.72 17.96 -11.05
CA TYR A 403 4.77 19.25 -11.76
C TYR A 403 5.37 19.10 -13.16
N GLU A 404 4.99 19.96 -14.12
CA GLU A 404 5.53 20.09 -15.51
C GLU A 404 5.60 18.82 -16.37
N GLY A 405 4.45 18.28 -16.78
CA GLY A 405 4.40 17.18 -17.75
C GLY A 405 5.08 15.83 -17.41
N PRO A 406 5.30 15.44 -16.12
CA PRO A 406 5.98 14.21 -15.78
C PRO A 406 5.21 13.04 -16.32
N ASN A 407 5.93 12.06 -16.82
CA ASN A 407 5.37 10.75 -17.11
C ASN A 407 5.89 9.79 -16.06
N LEU A 408 5.31 9.84 -14.86
CA LEU A 408 5.62 8.86 -13.82
C LEU A 408 4.93 7.54 -14.17
N THR A 409 5.74 6.50 -14.36
CA THR A 409 5.23 5.15 -14.61
C THR A 409 5.46 4.27 -13.39
N LEU A 410 4.37 3.76 -12.83
CA LEU A 410 4.38 2.84 -11.69
C LEU A 410 3.94 1.45 -12.18
N ASN A 411 4.91 0.68 -12.66
CA ASN A 411 4.68 -0.70 -13.05
C ASN A 411 4.46 -1.59 -11.82
N ALA A 412 3.76 -2.72 -12.00
CA ALA A 412 3.52 -3.73 -10.97
C ALA A 412 3.85 -5.14 -11.46
N ASN A 413 4.90 -5.27 -12.29
CA ASN A 413 5.37 -6.55 -12.83
C ASN A 413 6.40 -7.17 -11.89
N TYR A 414 5.93 -7.56 -10.71
CA TYR A 414 6.79 -8.08 -9.65
C TYR A 414 7.52 -9.38 -10.02
N GLY A 415 7.00 -10.15 -10.99
CA GLY A 415 7.65 -11.38 -11.48
C GLY A 415 8.77 -11.15 -12.51
N ALA A 416 8.92 -9.94 -13.04
CA ALA A 416 9.96 -9.62 -14.04
C ALA A 416 11.29 -9.17 -13.42
N THR A 417 11.45 -9.28 -12.10
CA THR A 417 12.67 -8.92 -11.39
C THR A 417 12.90 -9.84 -10.19
N SER A 418 14.16 -9.99 -9.79
CA SER A 418 14.55 -10.67 -8.54
C SER A 418 14.51 -9.74 -7.32
N VAL A 419 14.31 -8.44 -7.50
CA VAL A 419 14.15 -7.48 -6.41
C VAL A 419 12.80 -7.74 -5.72
N PRO A 420 12.79 -8.08 -4.42
CA PRO A 420 11.56 -8.43 -3.72
C PRO A 420 10.73 -7.18 -3.44
N VAL A 421 9.41 -7.31 -3.46
CA VAL A 421 8.51 -6.26 -3.01
C VAL A 421 8.40 -6.32 -1.49
N PRO A 422 8.60 -5.22 -0.75
CA PRO A 422 8.40 -5.23 0.69
C PRO A 422 6.99 -5.68 1.07
N ASP A 423 6.91 -6.48 2.13
CA ASP A 423 5.64 -6.84 2.75
C ASP A 423 4.86 -5.57 3.07
N GLY A 424 3.56 -5.56 2.74
CA GLY A 424 2.72 -4.41 2.99
C GLY A 424 2.33 -3.60 1.75
N VAL A 425 3.16 -3.58 0.71
CA VAL A 425 2.95 -2.79 -0.51
C VAL A 425 2.85 -3.61 -1.81
N GLY A 426 3.19 -4.90 -1.75
CA GLY A 426 3.03 -5.85 -2.85
C GLY A 426 1.58 -6.32 -3.05
N PRO A 427 1.36 -7.38 -3.86
CA PRO A 427 0.02 -7.91 -4.10
C PRO A 427 -0.57 -8.46 -2.79
N LYS A 428 -1.45 -7.68 -2.15
CA LYS A 428 -2.23 -8.13 -0.99
C LYS A 428 -3.55 -8.71 -1.46
N SER A 429 -3.99 -9.82 -0.87
CA SER A 429 -5.33 -10.39 -1.11
C SER A 429 -6.43 -9.36 -0.78
N GLY A 430 -7.40 -9.16 -1.70
CA GLY A 430 -8.29 -7.99 -1.72
C GLY A 430 -9.61 -8.07 -0.96
N THR A 431 -10.68 -7.58 -1.57
CA THR A 431 -11.99 -7.38 -0.93
C THR A 431 -12.66 -8.72 -0.64
N ALA A 432 -13.12 -8.92 0.60
CA ALA A 432 -13.90 -10.10 0.96
C ALA A 432 -15.21 -10.14 0.15
N SER A 433 -15.39 -11.18 -0.64
CA SER A 433 -16.62 -11.49 -1.37
C SER A 433 -17.08 -12.89 -1.01
N LEU A 434 -18.39 -13.09 -0.93
CA LEU A 434 -18.97 -14.42 -0.82
C LEU A 434 -18.70 -15.19 -2.12
N ARG A 435 -18.37 -16.47 -1.98
CA ARG A 435 -18.22 -17.40 -3.10
C ARG A 435 -19.30 -18.47 -2.95
N SER A 436 -20.28 -18.44 -3.86
CA SER A 436 -21.38 -19.41 -3.94
C SER A 436 -20.89 -20.80 -4.29
#